data_AF-A0A7K3H1R1-F1
#
_entry.id   AF-A0A7K3H1R1-F1
#
_cell.length_a   1.000
_cell.length_b   1.000
_cell.length_c   1.000
_cell.angle_alpha   90.00
_cell.angle_beta   90.00
_cell.angle_gamma   90.00
#
_symmetry.space_group_name_H-M   'P 1'
#
loop_
_entity.id
_entity.type
_entity.pdbx_description
1 polymer ?
#
loop_
_entity_poly.entity_id
_entity_poly.type
_entity_poly.pdbx_seq_one_letter_code
_entity_poly.pdbx_strand_id
1 'polypeptide(L)'
;RVFGAIGSMLRVTAANALTRQRLGPILPATPAGPARADLLAVTALIEAGQVVPVVGRTYALADTADGVRHVERGHARGKTVITVSGDVSGTPSGPP
;
A
#
# COMPACT_ATOMS: atom_id res chain seq x y z
N ARG A 1 19.80 -6.33 5.70
CA ARG A 1 19.78 -4.93 6.18
C ARG A 1 18.33 -4.48 6.17
N VAL A 2 17.65 -4.59 7.32
CA VAL A 2 16.18 -4.55 7.44
C VAL A 2 15.75 -3.18 7.97
N PHE A 3 15.74 -2.12 7.16
CA PHE A 3 15.23 -0.81 7.61
C PHE A 3 14.65 0.03 6.45
N GLY A 4 13.85 -0.59 5.58
CA GLY A 4 13.23 0.08 4.43
C GLY A 4 12.02 0.98 4.77
N ALA A 5 11.34 0.74 5.90
CA ALA A 5 10.16 1.52 6.33
C ALA A 5 10.35 2.26 7.66
N ILE A 6 11.03 1.65 8.64
CA ILE A 6 11.27 2.27 9.96
C ILE A 6 12.34 3.38 9.88
N GLY A 7 13.34 3.21 9.00
CA GLY A 7 14.40 4.22 8.81
C GLY A 7 13.92 5.52 8.16
N SER A 8 12.91 5.44 7.28
CA SER A 8 12.29 6.62 6.68
C SER A 8 11.39 7.35 7.68
N MET A 9 10.62 6.62 8.50
CA MET A 9 9.78 7.21 9.56
C MET A 9 10.60 8.00 10.58
N LEU A 10 11.75 7.49 11.02
CA LEU A 10 12.68 8.18 11.93
C LEU A 10 13.24 9.49 11.35
N ARG A 11 13.54 9.51 10.04
CA ARG A 11 14.03 10.71 9.36
C ARG A 11 12.94 11.77 9.22
N VAL A 12 11.69 11.36 9.00
CA VAL A 12 10.54 12.26 8.89
C VAL A 12 10.28 12.95 10.24
N THR A 13 10.30 12.22 11.36
CA THR A 13 10.13 12.84 12.69
C THR A 13 11.25 13.81 13.07
N ALA A 14 12.50 13.53 12.69
CA ALA A 14 13.62 14.44 12.94
C ALA A 14 13.55 15.73 12.09
N ALA A 15 13.17 15.62 10.81
CA ALA A 15 13.02 16.78 9.92
C ALA A 15 11.81 17.66 10.30
N ASN A 16 10.76 17.06 10.85
CA ASN A 16 9.55 17.75 11.31
C ASN A 16 9.82 18.80 12.42
N ALA A 17 10.91 18.65 13.19
CA ALA A 17 11.27 19.60 14.25
C ALA A 17 11.91 20.90 13.71
N LEU A 18 12.57 20.86 12.54
CA LEU A 18 13.25 22.02 11.93
C LEU A 18 12.43 22.71 10.84
N THR A 19 11.40 22.05 10.29
CA THR A 19 10.51 22.64 9.28
C THR A 19 9.18 23.04 9.90
N ARG A 20 8.60 24.19 9.51
CA ARG A 20 7.25 24.60 9.92
C ARG A 20 6.12 23.70 9.36
N GLN A 21 6.45 22.69 8.55
CA GLN A 21 5.47 21.74 8.00
C GLN A 21 5.22 20.62 9.00
N ARG A 22 3.94 20.31 9.26
CA ARG A 22 3.53 19.15 10.05
C ARG A 22 3.68 17.87 9.22
N LEU A 23 4.88 17.30 9.22
CA LEU A 23 5.18 15.98 8.67
C LEU A 23 4.97 14.93 9.77
N GLY A 24 3.70 14.68 10.11
CA GLY A 24 3.32 13.65 11.07
C GLY A 24 3.24 12.26 10.42
N PRO A 25 3.52 11.18 11.16
CA PRO A 25 3.23 9.83 10.67
C PRO A 25 1.73 9.71 10.39
N ILE A 26 1.37 9.20 9.20
CA ILE A 26 -0.01 8.83 8.88
C ILE A 26 -0.32 7.58 9.71
N LEU A 27 -0.84 7.82 10.92
CA LEU A 27 -1.31 6.76 11.79
C LEU A 27 -2.72 6.37 11.33
N PRO A 28 -3.01 5.07 11.17
CA PRO A 28 -4.38 4.63 10.96
C PRO A 28 -5.25 5.10 12.14
N ALA A 29 -6.52 5.40 11.84
CA ALA A 29 -7.48 5.85 12.86
C ALA A 29 -7.69 4.83 13.99
N THR A 30 -7.30 3.56 13.76
CA THR A 30 -7.34 2.50 14.77
C THR A 30 -5.99 1.81 14.94
N PRO A 31 -5.66 1.31 16.15
CA PRO A 31 -4.44 0.54 16.42
C PRO A 31 -4.33 -0.76 15.60
N ALA A 32 -5.46 -1.30 15.13
CA ALA A 32 -5.52 -2.53 14.35
C ALA A 32 -5.33 -2.32 12.83
N GLY A 33 -5.12 -1.08 12.39
CA GLY A 33 -5.03 -0.70 10.98
C GLY A 33 -6.33 -0.08 10.45
N PRO A 34 -6.46 0.10 9.12
CA PRO A 34 -7.66 0.66 8.51
C PRO A 34 -8.89 -0.19 8.84
N ALA A 35 -9.98 0.45 9.27
CA ALA A 35 -11.24 -0.23 9.47
C ALA A 35 -11.81 -0.67 8.10
N ARG A 36 -12.73 -1.64 8.09
CA ARG A 36 -13.43 -2.05 6.86
C ARG A 36 -14.07 -0.87 6.13
N ALA A 37 -14.64 0.08 6.87
CA ALA A 37 -15.25 1.28 6.31
C ALA A 37 -14.23 2.14 5.54
N ASP A 38 -13.01 2.28 6.06
CA ASP A 38 -11.93 3.04 5.41
C ASP A 38 -11.54 2.39 4.07
N LEU A 39 -11.43 1.06 4.04
CA LEU A 39 -11.10 0.33 2.81
C LEU A 39 -12.21 0.45 1.76
N LEU A 40 -13.49 0.37 2.18
CA LEU A 40 -14.63 0.57 1.27
C LEU A 40 -14.67 1.98 0.69
N ALA A 41 -14.37 2.99 1.50
CA ALA A 41 -14.28 4.37 1.04
C ALA A 41 -13.19 4.53 -0.03
N VAL A 42 -12.01 3.94 0.19
CA VAL A 42 -10.93 3.94 -0.81
C VAL A 42 -11.33 3.20 -2.09
N THR A 43 -12.02 2.06 -1.99
CA THR A 43 -12.54 1.34 -3.16
C THR A 43 -13.48 2.20 -3.99
N ALA A 44 -14.43 2.90 -3.35
CA ALA A 44 -15.37 3.78 -4.06
C ALA A 44 -14.65 4.91 -4.82
N LEU A 45 -13.57 5.48 -4.24
CA LEU A 45 -12.76 6.49 -4.92
C LEU A 45 -12.00 5.93 -6.13
N ILE A 46 -11.57 4.67 -6.07
CA ILE A 46 -10.92 3.98 -7.19
C ILE A 46 -11.94 3.70 -8.30
N GLU A 47 -13.10 3.18 -7.95
CA GLU A 47 -14.20 2.89 -8.90
C GLU A 47 -14.70 4.15 -9.60
N ALA A 48 -14.78 5.27 -8.87
CA ALA A 48 -15.13 6.58 -9.42
C ALA A 48 -14.01 7.23 -10.28
N GLY A 49 -12.83 6.59 -10.39
CA GLY A 49 -11.67 7.11 -11.12
C GLY A 49 -10.99 8.32 -10.48
N GLN A 50 -11.39 8.71 -9.26
CA GLN A 50 -10.81 9.83 -8.53
C GLN A 50 -9.45 9.49 -7.94
N VAL A 51 -9.20 8.20 -7.69
CA VAL A 51 -7.92 7.67 -7.25
C VAL A 51 -7.49 6.55 -8.19
N VAL A 52 -6.33 6.69 -8.82
CA VAL A 52 -5.77 5.64 -9.69
C VAL A 52 -4.59 4.98 -8.98
N PRO A 53 -4.67 3.68 -8.63
CA PRO A 53 -3.55 2.99 -8.02
C PRO A 53 -2.41 2.81 -9.04
N VAL A 54 -1.22 3.24 -8.67
CA VAL A 54 -0.02 3.02 -9.48
C VAL A 54 0.57 1.65 -9.16
N VAL A 55 0.42 0.71 -10.09
CA VAL A 55 1.05 -0.61 -10.02
C VAL A 55 2.47 -0.53 -10.55
N GLY A 56 3.45 -0.87 -9.71
CA GLY A 56 4.86 -0.81 -10.07
C GLY A 56 5.35 -2.09 -10.74
N ARG A 57 5.25 -3.21 -10.03
CA ARG A 57 5.61 -4.55 -10.53
C ARG A 57 4.61 -5.59 -10.03
N THR A 58 4.41 -6.61 -10.86
CA THR A 58 3.58 -7.76 -10.55
C THR A 58 4.44 -9.02 -10.55
N TYR A 59 4.27 -9.86 -9.54
CA TYR A 59 4.97 -11.14 -9.37
C TYR A 59 3.95 -12.26 -9.32
N ALA A 60 4.27 -13.44 -9.87
CA ALA A 60 3.45 -14.61 -9.61
C ALA A 60 3.56 -15.01 -8.13
N LEU A 61 2.60 -15.76 -7.60
CA LEU A 61 2.65 -16.26 -6.22
C LEU A 61 3.95 -17.01 -5.93
N ALA A 62 4.45 -17.81 -6.89
CA ALA A 62 5.73 -18.52 -6.79
C ALA A 62 6.93 -17.58 -6.59
N ASP A 63 6.86 -16.35 -7.09
CA ASP A 63 7.94 -15.35 -7.08
C ASP A 63 7.79 -14.34 -5.94
N THR A 64 6.95 -14.61 -4.94
CA THR A 64 6.69 -13.71 -3.81
C THR A 64 7.97 -13.28 -3.10
N ALA A 65 8.94 -14.19 -2.93
CA ALA A 65 10.21 -13.89 -2.30
C ALA A 65 10.99 -12.79 -3.05
N ASP A 66 10.93 -12.79 -4.39
CA ASP A 66 11.55 -11.74 -5.21
C ASP A 66 10.82 -10.41 -5.11
N GLY A 67 9.49 -10.45 -5.02
CA GLY A 67 8.67 -9.28 -4.73
C GLY A 67 9.03 -8.61 -3.40
N VAL A 68 9.17 -9.39 -2.33
CA VAL A 68 9.58 -8.88 -1.01
C VAL A 68 10.99 -8.28 -1.09
N ARG A 69 11.95 -9.00 -1.66
CA ARG A 69 13.33 -8.50 -1.86
C ARG A 69 13.36 -7.20 -2.67
N HIS A 70 12.47 -7.03 -3.64
CA HIS A 70 12.36 -5.81 -4.44
C HIS A 70 11.90 -4.61 -3.60
N VAL A 71 10.89 -4.80 -2.76
CA VAL A 71 10.39 -3.76 -1.86
C VAL A 71 11.44 -3.38 -0.81
N GLU A 72 12.10 -4.37 -0.21
CA GLU A 72 13.16 -4.14 0.79
C GLU A 72 14.34 -3.31 0.26
N ARG A 73 14.62 -3.38 -1.05
CA ARG A 73 15.66 -2.58 -1.70
C ARG A 73 15.30 -1.10 -1.85
N GLY A 74 14.10 -0.67 -1.44
CA GLY A 74 13.69 0.75 -1.45
C GLY A 74 13.42 1.33 -2.85
N HIS A 75 13.38 0.48 -3.89
CA HIS A 75 13.19 0.90 -5.29
C HIS A 75 11.75 0.69 -5.79
N ALA A 76 10.82 0.28 -4.92
CA ALA A 76 9.43 0.08 -5.32
C ALA A 76 8.75 1.42 -5.63
N ARG A 77 8.60 1.72 -6.91
CA ARG A 77 7.81 2.87 -7.41
C ARG A 77 6.37 2.40 -7.62
N GLY A 78 5.51 2.58 -6.62
CA GLY A 78 4.12 2.14 -6.63
C GLY A 78 3.87 0.86 -5.83
N LYS A 79 2.66 0.32 -5.93
CA LYS A 79 2.27 -0.92 -5.25
C LYS A 79 2.88 -2.12 -5.97
N THR A 80 3.48 -3.03 -5.21
CA THR A 80 3.90 -4.35 -5.71
C THR A 80 2.73 -5.31 -5.56
N VAL A 81 2.35 -5.98 -6.64
CA VAL A 81 1.22 -6.91 -6.69
C VAL A 81 1.73 -8.33 -6.77
N ILE A 82 1.07 -9.25 -6.06
CA ILE A 82 1.27 -10.69 -6.20
C ILE A 82 0.02 -11.25 -6.85
N THR A 83 0.17 -11.88 -8.01
CA THR A 83 -0.93 -12.54 -8.70
C THR A 83 -1.01 -13.99 -8.23
N VAL A 84 -2.17 -14.35 -7.70
CA VAL A 84 -2.54 -15.74 -7.43
C VAL A 84 -3.35 -16.21 -8.64
N SER A 85 -2.85 -17.20 -9.37
CA SER A 85 -3.62 -17.86 -10.43
C SER A 85 -4.75 -18.67 -9.78
N GLY A 86 -5.86 -18.02 -9.52
CA GLY A 86 -7.14 -18.64 -9.27
C GLY A 86 -8.08 -18.20 -10.40
N ASP A 87 -8.74 -19.15 -11.05
CA ASP A 87 -9.80 -18.86 -11.99
C ASP A 87 -10.80 -17.90 -11.32
N VAL A 88 -10.93 -16.67 -11.85
CA VAL A 88 -12.03 -15.77 -11.48
C VAL A 88 -13.29 -16.29 -12.16
N SER A 89 -13.75 -17.46 -11.71
CA SER A 89 -15.09 -18.00 -11.96
C SER A 89 -15.98 -17.58 -10.79
N GLY A 90 -16.02 -16.28 -10.53
CA GLY A 90 -16.82 -15.67 -9.49
C GLY A 90 -17.40 -14.39 -10.04
N THR A 91 -18.48 -14.52 -10.80
CA THR A 91 -19.32 -13.41 -11.24
C THR A 91 -19.52 -12.45 -10.07
N PRO A 92 -19.21 -11.14 -10.21
CA PRO A 92 -19.53 -10.17 -9.18
C PRO A 92 -21.06 -10.08 -9.06
N SER A 93 -21.62 -10.83 -8.11
CA SER A 93 -23.02 -10.78 -7.72
C SER A 93 -23.21 -9.63 -6.73
N GLY A 94 -23.39 -8.41 -7.25
CA GLY A 94 -24.00 -7.29 -6.54
C GLY A 94 -25.42 -7.03 -7.10
N PRO A 95 -26.38 -6.57 -6.29
CA PRO A 95 -27.75 -6.31 -6.78
C PRO A 95 -27.78 -5.07 -7.70
N PRO A 96 -28.83 -4.94 -8.55
CA PRO A 96 -28.99 -3.82 -9.47
C PRO A 96 -29.14 -2.46 -8.76
#